data_AF-A0A182TTS1-F1
#
_entry.id   AF-A0A182TTS1-F1
#
_cell.length_a   1.000
_cell.length_b   1.000
_cell.length_c   1.000
_cell.angle_alpha   90.00
_cell.angle_beta   90.00
_cell.angle_gamma   90.00
#
_symmetry.space_group_name_H-M   'P 1'
#
loop_
_entity.id
_entity.type
_entity.pdbx_description
1 polymer ?
#
loop_
_entity_poly.entity_id
_entity_poly.type
_entity_poly.pdbx_seq_one_letter_code
_entity_poly.pdbx_strand_id
1 'polypeptide(L)'
;MASLDQKREAFRKYLESAGAIDCLSKALIRLYQEDHKPEDACKFIRQVLCESCPTDEQVAESMAELDEARKRIRHLERENRGLLLNVRRTVSETNLALDSGVAGLAEDEACDSLLKKHLTPEVLETLRELKTPAFKSTLLDCVQSGLKNRDSHVGVYAADPMAYSVFAALFDPLIEEYHGGFGSDGQQPELSWGEPSELENPDPEGQYVVSTRVRCARSVEGMPFHPRMQEDQYEEIYDKVREAVQDLPEELQGKLHLLAALDAGQKEELTEGHYLFKECDRFLDEAQANRFFPAGRAIFLNESKTFVLWVNEEDHLRIISMQEGADVAQVYQRFITALETLGQKIPFQRDERLGFLTFCPTNLGTAIRASVHIRLPKLSADKARMEEAAATHKLQIRGVHGEHTDTGDGVLDVSNKRRLGLTEFEAVKEMVDGVKALIELEKELEAGGGDEAAADEALAAEE
;
A
#
# COMPACT_ATOMS: atom_id res chain seq x y z
N MET A 1 -22.75 2.72 69.64
CA MET A 1 -23.21 3.16 68.31
C MET A 1 -24.13 4.36 68.53
N ALA A 2 -23.91 5.48 67.84
CA ALA A 2 -24.83 6.64 67.95
C ALA A 2 -26.25 6.22 67.58
N SER A 3 -27.24 6.67 68.36
CA SER A 3 -28.65 6.37 68.09
C SER A 3 -29.07 6.97 66.74
N LEU A 4 -30.13 6.43 66.13
CA LEU A 4 -30.62 6.93 64.84
C LEU A 4 -30.94 8.43 64.90
N ASP A 5 -31.47 8.89 66.03
CA ASP A 5 -31.82 10.30 66.26
C ASP A 5 -30.58 11.18 66.38
N GLN A 6 -29.52 10.69 67.02
CA GLN A 6 -28.23 11.40 67.09
C GLN A 6 -27.60 11.58 65.69
N LYS A 7 -27.72 10.57 64.82
CA LYS A 7 -27.24 10.66 63.43
C LYS A 7 -28.04 11.66 62.60
N ARG A 8 -29.38 11.68 62.77
CA ARG A 8 -30.27 12.64 62.08
C ARG A 8 -29.97 14.07 62.52
N GLU A 9 -29.78 14.28 63.81
CA GLU A 9 -29.50 15.62 64.35
C GLU A 9 -28.12 16.13 63.93
N ALA A 10 -27.11 15.25 63.90
CA ALA A 10 -25.78 15.59 63.37
C ALA A 10 -25.83 15.96 61.88
N PHE A 11 -26.59 15.22 61.07
CA PHE A 11 -26.75 15.52 59.64
C PHE A 11 -27.52 16.83 59.41
N ARG A 12 -28.56 17.09 60.20
CA ARG A 12 -29.28 18.38 60.15
C ARG A 12 -28.36 19.55 60.50
N LYS A 13 -27.59 19.46 61.59
CA LYS A 13 -26.61 20.49 61.98
C LYS A 13 -25.56 20.70 60.88
N TYR A 14 -25.12 19.64 60.22
CA TYR A 14 -24.26 19.74 59.05
C TYR A 14 -24.92 20.54 57.93
N LEU A 15 -26.14 20.20 57.50
CA LEU A 15 -26.85 20.92 56.43
C LEU A 15 -27.12 22.39 56.76
N GLU A 16 -27.40 22.70 58.03
CA GLU A 16 -27.55 24.08 58.52
C GLU A 16 -26.20 24.82 58.49
N SER A 17 -25.13 24.21 59.02
CA SER A 17 -23.79 24.81 59.06
C SER A 17 -23.15 25.00 57.69
N ALA A 18 -23.44 24.10 56.74
CA ALA A 18 -22.96 24.18 55.36
C ALA A 18 -23.82 25.13 54.50
N GLY A 19 -24.87 25.74 55.07
CA GLY A 19 -25.75 26.69 54.38
C GLY A 19 -26.75 26.05 53.41
N ALA A 20 -26.80 24.72 53.30
CA ALA A 20 -27.65 24.01 52.34
C ALA A 20 -29.14 24.25 52.60
N ILE A 21 -29.56 24.26 53.87
CA ILE A 21 -30.96 24.54 54.23
C ILE A 21 -31.35 25.98 53.89
N ASP A 22 -30.46 26.95 54.13
CA ASP A 22 -30.71 28.36 53.84
C ASP A 22 -30.85 28.61 52.33
N CYS A 23 -29.96 28.03 51.52
CA CYS A 23 -30.03 28.11 50.06
C CYS A 23 -31.33 27.50 49.50
N LEU A 24 -31.70 26.29 49.92
CA LEU A 24 -32.95 25.63 49.51
C LEU A 24 -34.19 26.41 49.96
N SER A 25 -34.16 26.95 51.19
CA SER A 25 -35.28 27.74 51.71
C SER A 25 -35.48 29.02 50.89
N LYS A 26 -34.40 29.73 50.55
CA LYS A 26 -34.45 30.92 49.68
C LYS A 26 -34.99 30.60 48.29
N ALA A 27 -34.59 29.46 47.71
CA ALA A 27 -35.10 29.03 46.40
C ALA A 27 -36.59 28.72 46.42
N LEU A 28 -37.08 28.04 47.46
CA LEU A 28 -38.49 27.74 47.65
C LEU A 28 -39.32 29.01 47.93
N ILE A 29 -38.79 29.96 48.71
CA ILE A 29 -39.45 31.25 48.97
C ILE A 29 -39.59 32.04 47.66
N ARG A 30 -38.55 32.11 46.82
CA ARG A 30 -38.63 32.76 45.51
C ARG A 30 -39.69 32.10 44.62
N LEU A 31 -39.70 30.76 44.54
CA LEU A 31 -40.75 30.02 43.79
C LEU A 31 -42.16 30.30 44.33
N TYR A 32 -42.31 30.43 45.65
CA TYR A 32 -43.59 30.78 46.27
C TYR A 32 -44.05 32.20 45.94
N GLN A 33 -43.12 33.14 45.78
CA GLN A 33 -43.39 34.55 45.45
C GLN A 33 -43.69 34.79 43.96
N GLU A 34 -43.43 33.84 43.06
CA GLU A 34 -43.78 33.95 41.64
C GLU A 34 -45.29 34.05 41.43
N ASP A 35 -45.75 35.12 40.76
CA ASP A 35 -47.17 35.35 40.45
C ASP A 35 -47.71 34.31 39.45
N HIS A 36 -46.88 33.87 38.51
CA HIS A 36 -47.16 32.78 37.57
C HIS A 36 -46.25 31.59 37.87
N LYS A 37 -46.82 30.48 38.36
CA LYS A 37 -46.02 29.30 38.70
C LYS A 37 -45.43 28.66 37.45
N PRO A 38 -44.10 28.37 37.43
CA PRO A 38 -43.49 27.68 36.30
C PRO A 38 -44.00 26.24 36.19
N GLU A 39 -44.11 25.73 34.97
CA GLU A 39 -44.54 24.33 34.71
C GLU A 39 -43.55 23.31 35.30
N ASP A 40 -42.25 23.62 35.32
CA ASP A 40 -41.21 22.80 35.96
C ASP A 40 -40.58 23.54 37.15
N ALA A 41 -41.16 23.32 38.33
CA ALA A 41 -40.67 23.85 39.61
C ALA A 41 -39.24 23.37 39.95
N CYS A 42 -38.85 22.17 39.52
CA CYS A 42 -37.52 21.61 39.79
C CYS A 42 -36.44 22.30 38.93
N LYS A 43 -36.75 22.66 37.69
CA LYS A 43 -35.87 23.47 36.83
C LYS A 43 -35.70 24.88 37.42
N PHE A 44 -36.78 25.51 37.87
CA PHE A 44 -36.73 26.82 38.53
C PHE A 44 -35.85 26.80 39.79
N ILE A 45 -36.07 25.82 40.69
CA ILE A 45 -35.27 25.69 41.91
C ILE A 45 -33.79 25.48 41.57
N ARG A 46 -33.46 24.65 40.58
CA ARG A 46 -32.07 24.45 40.13
C ARG A 46 -31.41 25.73 39.64
N GLN A 47 -32.12 26.55 38.86
CA GLN A 47 -31.63 27.86 38.39
C GLN A 47 -31.42 28.85 39.53
N VAL A 48 -32.31 28.87 40.52
CA VAL A 48 -32.18 29.77 41.69
C VAL A 48 -31.04 29.34 42.61
N LEU A 49 -30.81 28.03 42.76
CA LEU A 49 -29.70 27.50 43.57
C LEU A 49 -28.34 27.67 42.89
N CYS A 50 -28.32 27.80 41.57
CA CYS A 50 -27.11 27.99 40.78
C CYS A 50 -27.40 29.05 39.72
N GLU A 51 -27.30 30.32 40.10
CA GLU A 51 -27.57 31.47 39.21
C GLU A 51 -26.64 31.47 37.96
N SER A 52 -25.54 30.72 38.01
CA SER A 52 -24.59 30.53 36.90
C SER A 52 -24.75 29.19 36.17
N CYS A 53 -25.81 28.41 36.41
CA CYS A 53 -26.02 27.15 35.72
C CYS A 53 -26.51 27.42 34.29
N PRO A 54 -25.83 26.89 33.25
CA PRO A 54 -26.27 27.07 31.87
C PRO A 54 -27.69 26.53 31.67
N THR A 55 -28.52 27.25 30.91
CA THR A 55 -29.81 26.72 30.45
C THR A 55 -29.60 25.59 29.44
N ASP A 56 -30.60 24.73 29.25
CA ASP A 56 -30.52 23.66 28.25
C ASP A 56 -30.22 24.22 26.83
N GLU A 57 -30.75 25.41 26.53
CA GLU A 57 -30.48 26.15 25.29
C GLU A 57 -29.01 26.60 25.22
N GLN A 58 -28.44 27.15 26.30
CA GLN A 58 -27.03 27.54 26.37
C GLN A 58 -26.09 26.33 26.26
N VAL A 59 -26.47 25.18 26.82
CA VAL A 59 -25.72 23.92 26.65
C VAL A 59 -25.75 23.48 25.20
N ALA A 60 -26.92 23.48 24.55
CA ALA A 60 -27.07 23.10 23.15
C ALA A 60 -26.27 24.03 22.21
N GLU A 61 -26.33 25.34 22.44
CA GLU A 61 -25.55 26.35 21.70
C GLU A 61 -24.05 26.11 21.89
N SER A 62 -23.59 25.94 23.14
CA SER A 62 -22.18 25.63 23.44
C SER A 62 -21.72 24.32 22.80
N MET A 63 -22.58 23.30 22.73
CA MET A 63 -22.28 22.03 22.06
C MET A 63 -22.17 22.21 20.55
N ALA A 64 -23.03 23.03 19.93
CA ALA A 64 -22.97 23.34 18.50
C ALA A 64 -21.72 24.16 18.16
N GLU A 65 -21.39 25.18 18.96
CA GLU A 65 -20.16 25.95 18.83
C GLU A 65 -18.92 25.06 18.99
N LEU A 66 -18.94 24.14 19.96
CA LEU A 66 -17.85 23.18 20.16
C LEU A 66 -17.68 22.24 18.97
N ASP A 67 -18.78 21.77 18.36
CA ASP A 67 -18.72 20.94 17.15
C ASP A 67 -18.16 21.72 15.96
N GLU A 68 -18.60 22.96 15.76
CA GLU A 68 -18.10 23.82 14.68
C GLU A 68 -16.63 24.19 14.88
N ALA A 69 -16.23 24.56 16.10
CA ALA A 69 -14.83 24.81 16.44
C ALA A 69 -13.97 23.57 16.20
N ARG A 70 -14.44 22.38 16.58
CA ARG A 70 -13.75 21.10 16.30
C ARG A 70 -13.62 20.83 14.81
N LYS A 71 -14.65 21.11 13.99
CA LYS A 71 -14.55 21.01 12.52
C LYS A 71 -13.51 21.98 11.98
N ARG A 72 -13.51 23.24 12.44
CA ARG A 72 -12.55 24.25 12.00
C ARG A 72 -11.12 23.91 12.39
N ILE A 73 -10.89 23.41 13.60
CA ILE A 73 -9.57 22.94 14.06
C ILE A 73 -9.07 21.82 13.14
N ARG A 74 -9.88 20.78 12.89
CA ARG A 74 -9.48 19.68 11.99
C ARG A 74 -9.14 20.17 10.59
N HIS A 75 -9.91 21.12 10.06
CA HIS A 75 -9.64 21.71 8.76
C HIS A 75 -8.33 22.51 8.74
N LEU A 76 -8.08 23.36 9.74
CA LEU A 76 -6.85 24.12 9.85
C LEU A 76 -5.62 23.24 10.09
N GLU A 77 -5.75 22.18 10.88
CA GLU A 77 -4.69 21.18 11.08
C GLU A 77 -4.35 20.48 9.76
N ARG A 78 -5.36 20.13 8.96
CA ARG A 78 -5.18 19.57 7.62
C ARG A 78 -4.49 20.56 6.68
N GLU A 79 -4.95 21.82 6.62
CA GLU A 79 -4.32 22.87 5.81
C GLU A 79 -2.86 23.10 6.21
N ASN A 80 -2.57 23.22 7.52
CA ASN A 80 -1.21 23.40 8.03
C ASN A 80 -0.30 22.22 7.70
N ARG A 81 -0.80 20.99 7.87
CA ARG A 81 -0.08 19.77 7.48
C ARG A 81 0.25 19.81 5.98
N GLY A 82 -0.71 20.21 5.15
CA GLY A 82 -0.48 20.31 3.70
C GLY A 82 0.52 21.39 3.32
N LEU A 83 0.47 22.55 3.96
CA LEU A 83 1.47 23.61 3.75
C LEU A 83 2.88 23.11 4.12
N LEU A 84 3.04 22.45 5.27
CA LEU A 84 4.32 21.90 5.70
C LEU A 84 4.85 20.84 4.73
N LEU A 85 4.00 19.91 4.28
CA LEU A 85 4.37 18.87 3.31
C LEU A 85 4.62 19.40 1.89
N ASN A 86 4.27 20.66 1.63
CA ASN A 86 4.50 21.33 0.35
C ASN A 86 5.69 22.28 0.37
N VAL A 87 6.33 22.49 1.53
CA VAL A 87 7.61 23.20 1.57
C VAL A 87 8.63 22.38 0.80
N ARG A 88 9.01 22.88 -0.38
CA ARG A 88 10.02 22.24 -1.23
C ARG A 88 11.39 22.82 -0.92
N ARG A 89 12.41 21.97 -1.01
CA ARG A 89 13.80 22.35 -0.88
C ARG A 89 14.17 23.40 -1.93
N THR A 90 14.98 24.36 -1.53
CA THR A 90 15.67 25.25 -2.47
C THR A 90 16.62 24.44 -3.35
N VAL A 91 17.08 25.04 -4.45
CA VAL A 91 18.08 24.40 -5.34
C VAL A 91 19.36 24.07 -4.55
N SER A 92 19.81 24.99 -3.68
CA SER A 92 20.99 24.76 -2.84
C SER A 92 20.81 23.61 -1.86
N GLU A 93 19.67 23.50 -1.19
CA GLU A 93 19.38 22.39 -0.27
C GLU A 93 19.25 21.06 -1.01
N THR A 94 18.65 21.08 -2.21
CA THR A 94 18.52 19.91 -3.07
C THR A 94 19.90 19.40 -3.50
N ASN A 95 20.75 20.32 -3.98
CA ASN A 95 22.11 20.01 -4.38
C ASN A 95 22.96 19.49 -3.21
N LEU A 96 22.88 20.12 -2.04
CA LEU A 96 23.58 19.66 -0.85
C LEU A 96 23.15 18.24 -0.43
N ALA A 97 21.85 17.94 -0.50
CA ALA A 97 21.32 16.62 -0.18
C ALA A 97 21.79 15.55 -1.19
N LEU A 98 21.84 15.89 -2.49
CA LEU A 98 22.39 15.02 -3.51
C LEU A 98 23.88 14.75 -3.27
N ASP A 99 24.69 15.80 -3.08
CA ASP A 99 26.13 15.69 -2.88
C ASP A 99 26.45 14.84 -1.63
N SER A 100 25.76 15.13 -0.51
CA SER A 100 25.93 14.37 0.73
C SER A 100 25.48 12.92 0.60
N GLY A 101 24.38 12.65 -0.11
CA GLY A 101 23.88 11.29 -0.31
C GLY A 101 24.79 10.46 -1.20
N VAL A 102 25.27 11.05 -2.30
CA VAL A 102 26.18 10.37 -3.25
C VAL A 102 27.54 10.11 -2.60
N ALA A 103 28.07 11.06 -1.82
CA ALA A 103 29.27 10.81 -1.02
C ALA A 103 29.06 9.62 -0.05
N GLY A 104 27.92 9.59 0.64
CA GLY A 104 27.57 8.49 1.54
C GLY A 104 27.42 7.13 0.83
N LEU A 105 26.91 7.10 -0.40
CA LEU A 105 26.84 5.87 -1.21
C LEU A 105 28.23 5.40 -1.66
N ALA A 106 29.12 6.33 -2.02
CA ALA A 106 30.47 6.01 -2.45
C ALA A 106 31.33 5.44 -1.31
N GLU A 107 31.15 5.93 -0.08
CA GLU A 107 31.83 5.44 1.12
C GLU A 107 31.34 4.06 1.58
N ASP A 108 30.11 3.69 1.25
CA ASP A 108 29.51 2.43 1.71
C ASP A 108 29.85 1.28 0.77
N GLU A 109 30.95 0.57 1.04
CA GLU A 109 31.39 -0.58 0.23
C GLU A 109 30.37 -1.73 0.19
N ALA A 110 29.48 -1.84 1.18
CA ALA A 110 28.47 -2.89 1.24
C ALA A 110 27.23 -2.57 0.38
N CYS A 111 27.04 -1.31 -0.01
CA CYS A 111 25.97 -0.92 -0.92
C CYS A 111 26.26 -1.44 -2.35
N ASP A 112 25.36 -2.26 -2.88
CA ASP A 112 25.38 -2.85 -4.22
C ASP A 112 24.19 -2.40 -5.09
N SER A 113 23.47 -1.36 -4.64
CA SER A 113 22.28 -0.85 -5.33
C SER A 113 22.54 -0.43 -6.77
N LEU A 114 21.55 -0.63 -7.65
CA LEU A 114 21.60 -0.13 -9.03
C LEU A 114 21.74 1.40 -9.08
N LEU A 115 21.17 2.12 -8.11
CA LEU A 115 21.38 3.56 -7.96
C LEU A 115 22.87 3.90 -7.85
N LYS A 116 23.59 3.27 -6.91
CA LYS A 116 25.02 3.53 -6.70
C LYS A 116 25.85 3.21 -7.96
N LYS A 117 25.48 2.15 -8.66
CA LYS A 117 26.16 1.73 -9.89
C LYS A 117 26.00 2.73 -11.03
N HIS A 118 24.79 3.26 -11.23
CA HIS A 118 24.43 4.05 -12.42
C HIS A 118 24.41 5.58 -12.20
N LEU A 119 24.30 6.06 -10.97
CA LEU A 119 24.43 7.49 -10.66
C LEU A 119 25.92 7.89 -10.56
N THR A 120 26.61 7.87 -11.69
CA THR A 120 28.00 8.33 -11.76
C THR A 120 28.09 9.85 -11.54
N PRO A 121 29.28 10.40 -11.21
CA PRO A 121 29.48 11.85 -11.10
C PRO A 121 29.06 12.61 -12.38
N GLU A 122 29.30 12.05 -13.55
CA GLU A 122 28.91 12.63 -14.84
C GLU A 122 27.39 12.65 -15.02
N VAL A 123 26.72 11.55 -14.65
CA VAL A 123 25.25 11.46 -14.69
C VAL A 123 24.64 12.44 -13.68
N LEU A 124 25.18 12.52 -12.46
CA LEU A 124 24.72 13.46 -11.44
C LEU A 124 24.80 14.91 -11.94
N GLU A 125 25.95 15.32 -12.49
CA GLU A 125 26.14 16.69 -12.97
C GLU A 125 25.20 17.03 -14.14
N THR A 126 24.94 16.06 -15.01
CA THR A 126 24.00 16.22 -16.13
C THR A 126 22.55 16.40 -15.65
N LEU A 127 22.15 15.68 -14.61
CA LEU A 127 20.75 15.56 -14.21
C LEU A 127 20.32 16.48 -13.06
N ARG A 128 21.26 16.93 -12.19
CA ARG A 128 20.94 17.60 -10.91
C ARG A 128 20.12 18.89 -11.03
N GLU A 129 20.29 19.62 -12.13
CA GLU A 129 19.57 20.88 -12.35
C GLU A 129 18.24 20.70 -13.10
N LEU A 130 17.99 19.52 -13.65
CA LEU A 130 16.81 19.24 -14.46
C LEU A 130 15.56 19.12 -13.58
N LYS A 131 14.42 19.53 -14.18
CA LYS A 131 13.10 19.39 -13.58
C LYS A 131 12.08 18.92 -14.60
N THR A 132 11.16 18.07 -14.18
CA THR A 132 10.05 17.67 -15.06
C THR A 132 9.14 18.87 -15.39
N PRO A 133 8.62 19.01 -16.61
CA PRO A 133 7.90 20.22 -17.02
C PRO A 133 6.60 20.47 -16.25
N ALA A 134 5.78 19.43 -16.07
CA ALA A 134 4.45 19.55 -15.47
C ALA A 134 4.52 19.64 -13.94
N PHE A 135 5.21 18.69 -13.30
CA PHE A 135 5.16 18.53 -11.85
C PHE A 135 6.38 19.09 -11.13
N LYS A 136 7.40 19.56 -11.87
CA LYS A 136 8.64 20.14 -11.34
C LYS A 136 9.40 19.18 -10.41
N SER A 137 9.31 17.87 -10.68
CA SER A 137 10.08 16.87 -9.97
C SER A 137 11.55 17.01 -10.28
N THR A 138 12.38 16.76 -9.27
CA THR A 138 13.83 16.83 -9.33
C THR A 138 14.45 15.44 -9.31
N LEU A 139 15.74 15.35 -9.62
CA LEU A 139 16.49 14.10 -9.45
C LEU A 139 16.41 13.59 -8.00
N LEU A 140 16.49 14.50 -7.01
CA LEU A 140 16.41 14.13 -5.59
C LEU A 140 15.09 13.43 -5.24
N ASP A 141 13.97 13.89 -5.80
CA ASP A 141 12.67 13.22 -5.59
C ASP A 141 12.69 11.77 -6.09
N CYS A 142 13.57 11.44 -7.05
CA CYS A 142 13.67 10.10 -7.63
C CYS A 142 14.66 9.18 -6.89
N VAL A 143 15.74 9.75 -6.33
CA VAL A 143 16.84 8.95 -5.75
C VAL A 143 16.90 8.98 -4.22
N GLN A 144 16.12 9.84 -3.56
CA GLN A 144 16.21 10.06 -2.10
C GLN A 144 16.08 8.78 -1.28
N SER A 145 15.24 7.83 -1.72
CA SER A 145 15.09 6.54 -1.04
C SER A 145 16.40 5.76 -1.01
N GLY A 146 17.05 5.54 -2.15
CA GLY A 146 18.32 4.81 -2.22
C GLY A 146 19.50 5.56 -1.59
N LEU A 147 19.51 6.89 -1.63
CA LEU A 147 20.53 7.69 -0.93
C LEU A 147 20.51 7.48 0.60
N LYS A 148 19.35 7.15 1.16
CA LYS A 148 19.16 6.96 2.61
C LYS A 148 19.11 5.50 3.02
N ASN A 149 18.48 4.66 2.22
CA ASN A 149 18.33 3.22 2.44
C ASN A 149 19.36 2.47 1.59
N ARG A 150 20.58 2.34 2.09
CA ARG A 150 21.75 1.85 1.32
C ARG A 150 21.71 0.36 1.00
N ASP A 151 20.84 -0.37 1.66
CA ASP A 151 20.54 -1.77 1.40
C ASP A 151 19.40 -1.97 0.38
N SER A 152 19.03 -0.91 -0.34
CA SER A 152 18.13 -1.02 -1.49
C SER A 152 18.78 -1.81 -2.63
N HIS A 153 18.08 -2.78 -3.22
CA HIS A 153 18.57 -3.42 -4.46
C HIS A 153 18.56 -2.43 -5.64
N VAL A 154 17.51 -1.60 -5.76
CA VAL A 154 17.37 -0.61 -6.86
C VAL A 154 17.64 0.80 -6.37
N GLY A 155 16.85 1.30 -5.42
CA GLY A 155 17.06 2.60 -4.78
C GLY A 155 16.49 3.82 -5.53
N VAL A 156 15.77 3.61 -6.63
CA VAL A 156 15.21 4.68 -7.47
C VAL A 156 13.72 4.49 -7.67
N TYR A 157 12.96 5.60 -7.62
CA TYR A 157 11.55 5.68 -7.96
C TYR A 157 11.32 6.87 -8.90
N ALA A 158 10.33 6.80 -9.80
CA ALA A 158 9.95 7.94 -10.60
C ALA A 158 9.04 8.87 -9.77
N ALA A 159 9.30 10.18 -9.74
CA ALA A 159 8.44 11.11 -9.00
C ALA A 159 7.17 11.52 -9.78
N ASP A 160 7.21 11.44 -11.10
CA ASP A 160 6.07 11.58 -12.01
C ASP A 160 6.36 10.85 -13.34
N PRO A 161 5.37 10.66 -14.23
CA PRO A 161 5.55 9.95 -15.49
C PRO A 161 6.72 10.45 -16.37
N MET A 162 6.95 11.76 -16.41
CA MET A 162 8.02 12.37 -17.22
C MET A 162 9.40 12.21 -16.60
N ALA A 163 9.51 11.74 -15.34
CA ALA A 163 10.80 11.48 -14.71
C ALA A 163 11.59 10.42 -15.49
N TYR A 164 10.92 9.42 -16.08
CA TYR A 164 11.57 8.39 -16.89
C TYR A 164 12.31 8.95 -18.11
N SER A 165 11.74 9.96 -18.78
CA SER A 165 12.37 10.58 -19.95
C SER A 165 13.34 11.71 -19.58
N VAL A 166 13.01 12.53 -18.59
CA VAL A 166 13.87 13.66 -18.16
C VAL A 166 15.14 13.17 -17.47
N PHE A 167 15.07 12.08 -16.72
CA PHE A 167 16.20 11.47 -16.04
C PHE A 167 16.64 10.15 -16.68
N ALA A 168 16.40 9.99 -18.00
CA ALA A 168 16.69 8.77 -18.75
C ALA A 168 18.14 8.29 -18.63
N ALA A 169 19.11 9.22 -18.53
CA ALA A 169 20.53 8.88 -18.34
C ALA A 169 20.80 8.07 -17.06
N LEU A 170 19.90 8.12 -16.06
CA LEU A 170 19.92 7.24 -14.90
C LEU A 170 18.96 6.06 -15.05
N PHE A 171 17.72 6.30 -15.50
CA PHE A 171 16.68 5.27 -15.56
C PHE A 171 16.95 4.19 -16.60
N ASP A 172 17.41 4.54 -17.81
CA ASP A 172 17.60 3.58 -18.90
C ASP A 172 18.61 2.47 -18.57
N PRO A 173 19.85 2.76 -18.14
CA PRO A 173 20.81 1.70 -17.83
C PRO A 173 20.37 0.84 -16.63
N LEU A 174 19.63 1.43 -15.68
CA LEU A 174 19.03 0.71 -14.55
C LEU A 174 17.90 -0.22 -15.00
N ILE A 175 17.01 0.25 -15.89
CA ILE A 175 15.93 -0.54 -16.48
C ILE A 175 16.52 -1.69 -17.31
N GLU A 176 17.52 -1.41 -18.13
CA GLU A 176 18.19 -2.41 -18.96
C GLU A 176 18.80 -3.52 -18.10
N GLU A 177 19.53 -3.16 -17.04
CA GLU A 177 20.13 -4.14 -16.14
C GLU A 177 19.08 -4.93 -15.36
N TYR A 178 18.08 -4.27 -14.76
CA TYR A 178 17.07 -4.94 -13.95
C TYR A 178 16.19 -5.90 -14.78
N HIS A 179 15.77 -5.47 -15.97
CA HIS A 179 14.88 -6.25 -16.85
C HIS A 179 15.65 -7.16 -17.81
N GLY A 180 16.96 -7.27 -17.68
CA GLY A 180 17.77 -8.25 -18.40
C GLY A 180 17.91 -7.97 -19.90
N GLY A 181 18.16 -6.71 -20.27
CA GLY A 181 18.46 -6.29 -21.64
C GLY A 181 17.39 -5.43 -22.32
N PHE A 182 16.47 -4.82 -21.56
CA PHE A 182 15.54 -3.82 -22.12
C PHE A 182 16.26 -2.47 -22.27
N GLY A 183 17.02 -2.32 -23.36
CA GLY A 183 17.80 -1.12 -23.65
C GLY A 183 16.97 0.09 -24.07
N SER A 184 17.65 1.18 -24.44
CA SER A 184 17.01 2.43 -24.91
C SER A 184 16.16 2.26 -26.17
N ASP A 185 16.47 1.24 -27.00
CA ASP A 185 15.75 0.84 -28.20
C ASP A 185 14.68 -0.24 -27.95
N GLY A 186 14.59 -0.74 -26.72
CA GLY A 186 13.56 -1.68 -26.29
C GLY A 186 12.17 -1.05 -26.41
N GLN A 187 11.18 -1.87 -26.78
CA GLN A 187 9.81 -1.44 -27.01
C GLN A 187 8.85 -2.40 -26.30
N GLN A 188 8.02 -1.89 -25.39
CA GLN A 188 6.94 -2.67 -24.80
C GLN A 188 5.89 -2.94 -25.90
N PRO A 189 5.46 -4.20 -26.10
CA PRO A 189 4.39 -4.50 -27.04
C PRO A 189 3.06 -3.86 -26.62
N GLU A 190 2.13 -3.78 -27.58
CA GLU A 190 0.74 -3.44 -27.27
C GLU A 190 0.14 -4.42 -26.27
N LEU A 191 -0.79 -3.91 -25.47
CA LEU A 191 -1.48 -4.72 -24.47
C LEU A 191 -2.15 -5.91 -25.16
N SER A 192 -1.93 -7.10 -24.61
CA SER A 192 -2.55 -8.33 -25.11
C SER A 192 -2.81 -9.28 -23.96
N TRP A 193 -4.09 -9.50 -23.69
CA TRP A 193 -4.56 -10.47 -22.71
C TRP A 193 -4.45 -11.92 -23.18
N GLY A 194 -4.31 -12.16 -24.49
CA GLY A 194 -4.42 -13.49 -25.07
C GLY A 194 -5.74 -14.18 -24.70
N GLU A 195 -5.74 -15.50 -24.72
CA GLU A 195 -6.90 -16.31 -24.35
C GLU A 195 -6.65 -17.03 -23.02
N PRO A 196 -7.32 -16.66 -21.91
CA PRO A 196 -7.08 -17.28 -20.61
C PRO A 196 -7.24 -18.81 -20.60
N SER A 197 -8.09 -19.37 -21.48
CA SER A 197 -8.27 -20.82 -21.62
C SER A 197 -7.03 -21.56 -22.14
N GLU A 198 -6.07 -20.86 -22.73
CA GLU A 198 -4.78 -21.45 -23.16
C GLU A 198 -3.79 -21.61 -22.00
N LEU A 199 -4.07 -21.01 -20.84
CA LEU A 199 -3.26 -21.18 -19.63
C LEU A 199 -3.68 -22.47 -18.92
N GLU A 200 -3.04 -23.59 -19.26
CA GLU A 200 -3.37 -24.86 -18.62
C GLU A 200 -2.97 -24.87 -17.13
N ASN A 201 -3.80 -25.49 -16.30
CA ASN A 201 -3.55 -25.67 -14.88
C ASN A 201 -2.20 -26.41 -14.67
N PRO A 202 -1.21 -25.79 -13.99
CA PRO A 202 0.10 -26.41 -13.78
C PRO A 202 0.11 -27.57 -12.77
N ASP A 203 -0.94 -27.72 -11.96
CA ASP A 203 -1.11 -28.77 -10.96
C ASP A 203 -2.56 -29.31 -10.96
N PRO A 204 -2.95 -30.10 -11.98
CA PRO A 204 -4.32 -30.62 -12.10
C PRO A 204 -4.74 -31.53 -10.94
N GLU A 205 -3.78 -32.25 -10.34
CA GLU A 205 -4.01 -33.13 -9.20
C GLU A 205 -4.05 -32.40 -7.85
N GLY A 206 -3.65 -31.12 -7.80
CA GLY A 206 -3.69 -30.28 -6.61
C GLY A 206 -2.72 -30.73 -5.51
N GLN A 207 -1.57 -31.28 -5.88
CA GLN A 207 -0.59 -31.85 -4.95
C GLN A 207 0.45 -30.84 -4.45
N TYR A 208 0.78 -29.84 -5.25
CA TYR A 208 1.93 -28.96 -5.03
C TYR A 208 1.50 -27.51 -4.78
N VAL A 209 0.62 -26.98 -5.62
CA VAL A 209 0.21 -25.56 -5.59
C VAL A 209 -0.87 -25.36 -4.52
N VAL A 210 -0.58 -24.48 -3.58
CA VAL A 210 -1.49 -24.06 -2.51
C VAL A 210 -2.47 -23.01 -3.02
N SER A 211 -1.97 -21.95 -3.64
CA SER A 211 -2.79 -20.83 -4.10
C SER A 211 -2.17 -20.13 -5.29
N THR A 212 -3.01 -19.55 -6.15
CA THR A 212 -2.59 -18.78 -7.33
C THR A 212 -3.02 -17.32 -7.21
N ARG A 213 -2.16 -16.41 -7.65
CA ARG A 213 -2.39 -14.96 -7.58
C ARG A 213 -1.83 -14.23 -8.79
N VAL A 214 -2.61 -13.35 -9.37
CA VAL A 214 -2.17 -12.42 -10.42
C VAL A 214 -2.42 -11.00 -9.93
N ARG A 215 -1.39 -10.16 -9.98
CA ARG A 215 -1.52 -8.72 -9.69
C ARG A 215 -0.92 -7.86 -10.78
N CYS A 216 -1.41 -6.64 -10.90
CA CYS A 216 -0.69 -5.56 -11.57
C CYS A 216 -0.75 -4.25 -10.80
N ALA A 217 0.16 -3.35 -11.13
CA ALA A 217 0.09 -1.95 -10.77
C ALA A 217 -0.46 -1.11 -11.92
N ARG A 218 -1.24 -0.08 -11.60
CA ARG A 218 -1.68 0.95 -12.54
C ARG A 218 -1.59 2.32 -11.92
N SER A 219 -1.19 3.27 -12.75
CA SER A 219 -1.16 4.69 -12.42
C SER A 219 -2.23 5.41 -13.22
N VAL A 220 -2.87 6.39 -12.59
CA VAL A 220 -3.95 7.17 -13.20
C VAL A 220 -3.35 8.22 -14.14
N GLU A 221 -3.85 8.30 -15.37
CA GLU A 221 -3.40 9.28 -16.36
C GLU A 221 -3.60 10.72 -15.86
N GLY A 222 -2.64 11.60 -16.16
CA GLY A 222 -2.69 13.02 -15.81
C GLY A 222 -2.33 13.32 -14.35
N MET A 223 -2.01 12.30 -13.55
CA MET A 223 -1.55 12.44 -12.18
C MET A 223 -0.05 12.17 -12.07
N PRO A 224 0.68 12.86 -11.18
CA PRO A 224 2.03 12.46 -10.85
C PRO A 224 2.00 11.26 -9.89
N PHE A 225 3.16 10.68 -9.61
CA PHE A 225 3.27 9.68 -8.56
C PHE A 225 3.28 10.34 -7.16
N HIS A 226 3.21 9.51 -6.13
CA HIS A 226 3.06 9.91 -4.73
C HIS A 226 3.99 11.04 -4.22
N PRO A 227 5.29 11.16 -4.61
CA PRO A 227 6.17 12.22 -4.10
C PRO A 227 5.70 13.64 -4.45
N ARG A 228 4.91 13.75 -5.52
CA ARG A 228 4.39 15.01 -6.05
C ARG A 228 2.89 15.18 -5.90
N MET A 229 2.15 14.11 -5.61
CA MET A 229 0.72 14.17 -5.34
C MET A 229 0.40 15.10 -4.16
N GLN A 230 -0.76 15.75 -4.25
CA GLN A 230 -1.38 16.56 -3.20
C GLN A 230 -2.51 15.78 -2.51
N GLU A 231 -2.88 16.19 -1.30
CA GLU A 231 -3.85 15.44 -0.48
C GLU A 231 -5.21 15.26 -1.17
N ASP A 232 -5.69 16.29 -1.88
CA ASP A 232 -6.90 16.25 -2.69
C ASP A 232 -6.81 15.25 -3.84
N GLN A 233 -5.64 15.07 -4.44
CA GLN A 233 -5.43 14.08 -5.50
C GLN A 233 -5.50 12.63 -4.98
N TYR A 234 -5.11 12.38 -3.73
CA TYR A 234 -5.33 11.06 -3.11
C TYR A 234 -6.83 10.77 -2.98
N GLU A 235 -7.61 11.78 -2.56
CA GLU A 235 -9.07 11.68 -2.44
C GLU A 235 -9.75 11.55 -3.82
N GLU A 236 -9.25 12.25 -4.84
CA GLU A 236 -9.74 12.14 -6.22
C GLU A 236 -9.59 10.71 -6.78
N ILE A 237 -8.44 10.06 -6.56
CA ILE A 237 -8.23 8.67 -6.96
C ILE A 237 -9.22 7.76 -6.22
N TYR A 238 -9.39 7.95 -4.92
CA TYR A 238 -10.35 7.19 -4.13
C TYR A 238 -11.79 7.34 -4.67
N ASP A 239 -12.21 8.56 -4.99
CA ASP A 239 -13.55 8.82 -5.52
C ASP A 239 -13.75 8.18 -6.90
N LYS A 240 -12.75 8.26 -7.80
CA LYS A 240 -12.76 7.54 -9.09
C LYS A 240 -12.90 6.03 -8.90
N VAL A 241 -12.16 5.45 -7.96
CA VAL A 241 -12.27 4.03 -7.62
C VAL A 241 -13.65 3.70 -7.08
N ARG A 242 -14.18 4.50 -6.15
CA ARG A 242 -15.52 4.30 -5.58
C ARG A 242 -16.61 4.27 -6.65
N GLU A 243 -16.49 5.08 -7.69
CA GLU A 243 -17.40 5.06 -8.83
C GLU A 243 -17.16 3.89 -9.78
N ALA A 244 -15.89 3.53 -10.04
CA ALA A 244 -15.52 2.44 -10.93
C ALA A 244 -15.93 1.06 -10.40
N VAL A 245 -15.79 0.81 -9.09
CA VAL A 245 -16.14 -0.49 -8.50
C VAL A 245 -17.64 -0.79 -8.52
N GLN A 246 -18.50 0.22 -8.71
CA GLN A 246 -19.95 0.01 -8.83
C GLN A 246 -20.31 -0.76 -10.11
N ASP A 247 -19.50 -0.64 -11.16
CA ASP A 247 -19.75 -1.24 -12.46
C ASP A 247 -19.16 -2.65 -12.58
N LEU A 248 -18.49 -3.14 -11.52
CA LEU A 248 -17.98 -4.51 -11.46
C LEU A 248 -19.14 -5.52 -11.64
N PRO A 249 -18.91 -6.65 -12.34
CA PRO A 249 -19.92 -7.69 -12.46
C PRO A 249 -20.27 -8.28 -11.09
N GLU A 250 -21.42 -8.96 -11.00
CA GLU A 250 -21.98 -9.49 -9.75
C GLU A 250 -20.96 -10.32 -8.93
N GLU A 251 -20.17 -11.17 -9.58
CA GLU A 251 -19.15 -12.00 -8.92
C GLU A 251 -17.98 -11.20 -8.28
N LEU A 252 -17.80 -9.95 -8.71
CA LEU A 252 -16.75 -9.03 -8.26
C LEU A 252 -17.28 -7.93 -7.35
N GLN A 253 -18.58 -7.90 -7.07
CA GLN A 253 -19.17 -6.95 -6.14
C GLN A 253 -18.61 -7.13 -4.73
N GLY A 254 -18.48 -6.00 -4.02
CA GLY A 254 -17.68 -5.94 -2.81
C GLY A 254 -17.79 -4.62 -2.07
N LYS A 255 -16.89 -4.43 -1.11
CA LYS A 255 -16.85 -3.24 -0.26
C LYS A 255 -15.52 -2.51 -0.39
N LEU A 256 -15.60 -1.20 -0.58
CA LEU A 256 -14.47 -0.29 -0.53
C LEU A 256 -14.37 0.30 0.89
N HIS A 257 -13.24 0.09 1.54
CA HIS A 257 -12.96 0.57 2.89
C HIS A 257 -11.82 1.58 2.88
N LEU A 258 -12.10 2.81 3.33
CA LEU A 258 -11.03 3.76 3.66
C LEU A 258 -10.21 3.22 4.83
N LEU A 259 -8.89 3.29 4.72
CA LEU A 259 -7.97 2.83 5.76
C LEU A 259 -8.20 3.55 7.09
N ALA A 260 -8.55 4.85 7.03
CA ALA A 260 -8.87 5.66 8.21
C ALA A 260 -10.17 5.24 8.92
N ALA A 261 -11.05 4.50 8.25
CA ALA A 261 -12.35 4.06 8.77
C ALA A 261 -12.32 2.62 9.29
N LEU A 262 -11.25 1.87 9.05
CA LEU A 262 -11.08 0.51 9.57
C LEU A 262 -10.72 0.56 11.05
N ASP A 263 -11.48 -0.18 11.86
CA ASP A 263 -11.12 -0.41 13.27
C ASP A 263 -9.97 -1.42 13.40
N ALA A 264 -9.42 -1.55 14.61
CA ALA A 264 -8.27 -2.41 14.88
C ALA A 264 -8.55 -3.89 14.55
N GLY A 265 -9.76 -4.40 14.84
CA GLY A 265 -10.11 -5.79 14.58
C GLY A 265 -10.27 -6.07 13.09
N GLN A 266 -10.85 -5.12 12.34
CA GLN A 266 -10.93 -5.21 10.88
C GLN A 266 -9.56 -5.17 10.23
N LYS A 267 -8.65 -4.31 10.72
CA LYS A 267 -7.27 -4.29 10.23
C LYS A 267 -6.56 -5.61 10.49
N GLU A 268 -6.70 -6.16 11.70
CA GLU A 268 -6.13 -7.45 12.08
C GLU A 268 -6.65 -8.58 11.17
N GLU A 269 -7.96 -8.68 10.94
CA GLU A 269 -8.55 -9.68 10.03
C GLU A 269 -7.97 -9.56 8.61
N LEU A 270 -7.88 -8.34 8.08
CA LEU A 270 -7.36 -8.11 6.73
C LEU A 270 -5.85 -8.40 6.62
N THR A 271 -5.08 -8.13 7.67
CA THR A 271 -3.65 -8.46 7.73
C THR A 271 -3.42 -9.96 7.83
N GLU A 272 -4.14 -10.66 8.71
CA GLU A 272 -4.05 -12.12 8.85
C GLU A 272 -4.48 -12.86 7.58
N GLY A 273 -5.48 -12.33 6.87
CA GLY A 273 -5.91 -12.84 5.58
C GLY A 273 -4.99 -12.47 4.40
N HIS A 274 -3.87 -11.81 4.65
CA HIS A 274 -2.93 -11.30 3.62
C HIS A 274 -3.58 -10.38 2.57
N TYR A 275 -4.67 -9.69 2.94
CA TYR A 275 -5.37 -8.75 2.06
C TYR A 275 -4.88 -7.32 2.23
N LEU A 276 -4.53 -6.91 3.45
CA LEU A 276 -4.06 -5.55 3.72
C LEU A 276 -2.59 -5.41 3.34
N PHE A 277 -2.25 -4.30 2.68
CA PHE A 277 -0.86 -3.92 2.47
C PHE A 277 -0.17 -3.55 3.78
N LYS A 278 1.16 -3.67 3.79
CA LYS A 278 1.98 -3.33 4.96
C LYS A 278 2.01 -1.81 5.15
N GLU A 279 1.79 -1.35 6.38
CA GLU A 279 1.99 0.05 6.74
C GLU A 279 3.49 0.33 7.05
N CYS A 280 3.95 1.56 6.81
CA CYS A 280 5.30 2.05 7.20
C CYS A 280 6.48 1.32 6.53
N ASP A 281 6.46 1.21 5.20
CA ASP A 281 7.65 0.81 4.45
C ASP A 281 8.67 1.97 4.40
N ARG A 282 9.88 1.75 4.94
CA ARG A 282 10.92 2.78 5.02
C ARG A 282 11.46 3.24 3.66
N PHE A 283 11.40 2.39 2.63
CA PHE A 283 11.80 2.77 1.28
C PHE A 283 10.78 3.73 0.69
N LEU A 284 9.48 3.44 0.88
CA LEU A 284 8.37 4.30 0.46
C LEU A 284 8.30 5.60 1.25
N ASP A 285 8.57 5.57 2.55
CA ASP A 285 8.65 6.76 3.40
C ASP A 285 9.72 7.73 2.89
N GLU A 286 10.92 7.22 2.60
CA GLU A 286 12.01 8.05 2.09
C GLU A 286 11.83 8.44 0.62
N ALA A 287 11.12 7.63 -0.16
CA ALA A 287 10.65 8.03 -1.49
C ALA A 287 9.51 9.07 -1.43
N GLN A 288 9.06 9.51 -0.25
CA GLN A 288 7.95 10.45 -0.07
C GLN A 288 6.58 9.92 -0.57
N ALA A 289 6.42 8.59 -0.62
CA ALA A 289 5.17 7.97 -1.07
C ALA A 289 4.06 7.97 0.00
N ASN A 290 4.44 8.01 1.29
CA ASN A 290 3.50 8.07 2.41
C ASN A 290 3.12 9.50 2.82
N ARG A 291 3.32 10.50 1.94
CA ARG A 291 2.81 11.86 2.18
C ARG A 291 1.29 11.81 2.40
N PHE A 292 0.83 12.61 3.35
CA PHE A 292 -0.59 12.72 3.74
C PHE A 292 -1.24 11.45 4.29
N PHE A 293 -0.50 10.38 4.60
CA PHE A 293 -1.07 9.13 5.12
C PHE A 293 -2.05 9.36 6.30
N PRO A 294 -3.24 8.73 6.33
CA PRO A 294 -3.79 7.75 5.39
C PRO A 294 -4.76 8.35 4.34
N ALA A 295 -4.64 9.63 3.97
CA ALA A 295 -5.57 10.27 3.03
C ALA A 295 -5.70 9.49 1.72
N GLY A 296 -6.94 9.21 1.30
CA GLY A 296 -7.29 8.45 0.10
C GLY A 296 -6.79 6.99 0.05
N ARG A 297 -6.19 6.46 1.12
CA ARG A 297 -5.76 5.05 1.17
C ARG A 297 -6.98 4.18 1.43
N ALA A 298 -7.16 3.16 0.60
CA ALA A 298 -8.30 2.28 0.71
C ALA A 298 -7.98 0.87 0.24
N ILE A 299 -8.84 -0.05 0.65
CA ILE A 299 -8.86 -1.43 0.19
C ILE A 299 -10.27 -1.78 -0.27
N PHE A 300 -10.39 -2.35 -1.47
CA PHE A 300 -11.61 -3.02 -1.91
C PHE A 300 -11.44 -4.54 -1.77
N LEU A 301 -12.49 -5.22 -1.34
CA LEU A 301 -12.55 -6.68 -1.30
C LEU A 301 -13.92 -7.13 -1.80
N ASN A 302 -13.93 -8.05 -2.77
CA ASN A 302 -15.18 -8.71 -3.17
C ASN A 302 -15.68 -9.68 -2.09
N GLU A 303 -16.96 -10.06 -2.15
CA GLU A 303 -17.56 -10.93 -1.12
C GLU A 303 -16.86 -12.28 -0.97
N SER A 304 -16.34 -12.83 -2.07
CA SER A 304 -15.62 -14.11 -2.11
C SER A 304 -14.15 -14.00 -1.66
N LYS A 305 -13.65 -12.79 -1.37
CA LYS A 305 -12.24 -12.51 -1.05
C LYS A 305 -11.24 -13.02 -2.11
N THR A 306 -11.66 -13.07 -3.37
CA THR A 306 -10.87 -13.51 -4.54
C THR A 306 -10.41 -12.36 -5.43
N PHE A 307 -10.91 -11.14 -5.19
CA PHE A 307 -10.50 -9.92 -5.86
C PHE A 307 -10.26 -8.81 -4.83
N VAL A 308 -9.06 -8.22 -4.89
CA VAL A 308 -8.59 -7.17 -3.99
C VAL A 308 -8.10 -5.99 -4.82
N LEU A 309 -8.45 -4.77 -4.41
CA LEU A 309 -7.87 -3.54 -4.97
C LEU A 309 -7.24 -2.74 -3.84
N TRP A 310 -5.95 -2.44 -3.96
CA TRP A 310 -5.32 -1.44 -3.09
C TRP A 310 -5.32 -0.09 -3.79
N VAL A 311 -5.63 0.95 -3.02
CA VAL A 311 -5.70 2.33 -3.48
C VAL A 311 -4.67 3.16 -2.73
N ASN A 312 -3.79 3.85 -3.48
CA ASN A 312 -2.78 4.79 -2.99
C ASN A 312 -1.76 4.20 -1.99
N GLU A 313 -1.22 3.02 -2.29
CA GLU A 313 -0.14 2.40 -1.53
C GLU A 313 1.22 2.75 -2.15
N GLU A 314 1.89 1.84 -2.85
CA GLU A 314 3.12 2.11 -3.60
C GLU A 314 2.80 2.74 -4.97
N ASP A 315 1.78 2.21 -5.64
CA ASP A 315 1.19 2.73 -6.87
C ASP A 315 -0.22 3.24 -6.61
N HIS A 316 -0.80 4.01 -7.55
CA HIS A 316 -2.17 4.53 -7.38
C HIS A 316 -3.16 3.39 -7.18
N LEU A 317 -3.00 2.30 -7.95
CA LEU A 317 -3.82 1.10 -7.87
C LEU A 317 -2.96 -0.16 -7.92
N ARG A 318 -3.24 -1.12 -7.03
CA ARG A 318 -2.82 -2.52 -7.21
C ARG A 318 -4.03 -3.41 -7.32
N ILE A 319 -4.20 -3.97 -8.51
CA ILE A 319 -5.32 -4.83 -8.90
C ILE A 319 -4.88 -6.27 -8.71
N ILE A 320 -5.61 -7.05 -7.91
CA ILE A 320 -5.19 -8.38 -7.47
C ILE A 320 -6.36 -9.35 -7.62
N SER A 321 -6.12 -10.47 -8.30
CA SER A 321 -7.01 -11.64 -8.32
C SER A 321 -6.27 -12.82 -7.71
N MET A 322 -6.93 -13.59 -6.86
CA MET A 322 -6.33 -14.75 -6.19
C MET A 322 -7.37 -15.78 -5.76
N GLN A 323 -6.92 -17.02 -5.60
CA GLN A 323 -7.70 -18.12 -5.01
C GLN A 323 -6.80 -19.29 -4.59
N GLU A 324 -7.34 -20.20 -3.81
CA GLU A 324 -6.73 -21.51 -3.53
C GLU A 324 -6.66 -22.39 -4.79
N GLY A 325 -5.65 -23.25 -4.85
CA GLY A 325 -5.36 -24.15 -5.96
C GLY A 325 -4.69 -23.45 -7.16
N ALA A 326 -4.65 -24.19 -8.27
CA ALA A 326 -3.82 -23.90 -9.43
C ALA A 326 -4.60 -23.44 -10.68
N ASP A 327 -5.88 -23.10 -10.56
CA ASP A 327 -6.69 -22.63 -11.69
C ASP A 327 -6.33 -21.18 -12.09
N VAL A 328 -5.18 -21.04 -12.74
CA VAL A 328 -4.64 -19.78 -13.22
C VAL A 328 -5.52 -19.12 -14.29
N ALA A 329 -6.18 -19.92 -15.13
CA ALA A 329 -7.08 -19.42 -16.17
C ALA A 329 -8.24 -18.64 -15.55
N GLN A 330 -8.87 -19.21 -14.50
CA GLN A 330 -9.94 -18.53 -13.77
C GLN A 330 -9.44 -17.27 -13.05
N VAL A 331 -8.29 -17.35 -12.36
CA VAL A 331 -7.68 -16.18 -11.69
C VAL A 331 -7.41 -15.05 -12.68
N TYR A 332 -6.86 -15.39 -13.84
CA TYR A 332 -6.48 -14.42 -14.86
C TYR A 332 -7.69 -13.82 -15.59
N GLN A 333 -8.70 -14.63 -15.92
CA GLN A 333 -9.96 -14.12 -16.49
C GLN A 333 -10.63 -13.12 -15.55
N ARG A 334 -10.72 -13.46 -14.25
CA ARG A 334 -11.26 -12.56 -13.22
C ARG A 334 -10.48 -11.24 -13.15
N PHE A 335 -9.15 -11.33 -13.20
CA PHE A 335 -8.25 -10.18 -13.20
C PHE A 335 -8.48 -9.27 -14.41
N ILE A 336 -8.57 -9.82 -15.62
CA ILE A 336 -8.83 -9.07 -16.86
C ILE A 336 -10.18 -8.34 -16.76
N THR A 337 -11.24 -9.07 -16.42
CA THR A 337 -12.60 -8.51 -16.30
C THR A 337 -12.64 -7.33 -15.32
N ALA A 338 -11.99 -7.47 -14.17
CA ALA A 338 -11.92 -6.40 -13.18
C ALA A 338 -11.15 -5.18 -13.71
N LEU A 339 -9.97 -5.42 -14.28
CA LEU A 339 -9.08 -4.36 -14.75
C LEU A 339 -9.68 -3.57 -15.92
N GLU A 340 -10.31 -4.25 -16.89
CA GLU A 340 -10.99 -3.61 -18.01
C GLU A 340 -12.18 -2.78 -17.54
N THR A 341 -12.96 -3.30 -16.59
CA THR A 341 -14.09 -2.56 -16.00
C THR A 341 -13.62 -1.29 -15.29
N LEU A 342 -12.58 -1.38 -14.47
CA LEU A 342 -11.99 -0.20 -13.82
C LEU A 342 -11.45 0.81 -14.85
N GLY A 343 -10.81 0.31 -15.92
CA GLY A 343 -10.23 1.12 -17.00
C GLY A 343 -11.25 1.95 -17.78
N GLN A 344 -12.54 1.60 -17.75
CA GLN A 344 -13.60 2.39 -18.39
C GLN A 344 -13.80 3.76 -17.73
N LYS A 345 -13.60 3.86 -16.42
CA LYS A 345 -13.72 5.13 -15.67
C LYS A 345 -12.37 5.71 -15.25
N ILE A 346 -11.33 4.90 -15.22
CA ILE A 346 -9.99 5.29 -14.76
C ILE A 346 -8.99 5.08 -15.90
N PRO A 347 -8.70 6.11 -16.72
CA PRO A 347 -7.66 6.03 -17.72
C PRO A 347 -6.31 5.74 -17.06
N PHE A 348 -5.60 4.74 -17.58
CA PHE A 348 -4.31 4.32 -17.04
C PHE A 348 -3.15 4.92 -17.83
N GLN A 349 -2.14 5.41 -17.12
CA GLN A 349 -0.93 6.00 -17.67
C GLN A 349 -0.09 4.92 -18.38
N ARG A 350 -0.03 4.99 -19.71
CA ARG A 350 0.82 4.15 -20.56
C ARG A 350 1.76 5.02 -21.38
N ASP A 351 3.04 4.67 -21.36
CA ASP A 351 4.09 5.19 -22.24
C ASP A 351 4.24 4.26 -23.44
N GLU A 352 4.57 4.84 -24.61
CA GLU A 352 4.78 4.04 -25.81
C GLU A 352 5.92 3.04 -25.62
N ARG A 353 7.08 3.46 -25.11
CA ARG A 353 8.26 2.61 -24.96
C ARG A 353 8.16 1.69 -23.75
N LEU A 354 7.79 2.24 -22.60
CA LEU A 354 7.87 1.59 -21.29
C LEU A 354 6.58 0.89 -20.84
N GLY A 355 5.49 0.99 -21.61
CA GLY A 355 4.21 0.41 -21.23
C GLY A 355 3.55 1.14 -20.07
N PHE A 356 2.82 0.40 -19.23
CA PHE A 356 2.18 1.02 -18.08
C PHE A 356 3.22 1.55 -17.11
N LEU A 357 3.17 2.86 -16.86
CA LEU A 357 4.10 3.52 -15.98
C LEU A 357 3.68 3.29 -14.52
N THR A 358 4.66 2.97 -13.70
CA THR A 358 4.51 2.69 -12.27
C THR A 358 5.49 3.53 -11.47
N PHE A 359 5.31 3.58 -10.15
CA PHE A 359 6.17 4.38 -9.29
C PHE A 359 7.61 3.84 -9.25
N CYS A 360 7.76 2.51 -9.23
CA CYS A 360 9.05 1.82 -9.23
C CYS A 360 9.41 1.30 -10.64
N PRO A 361 10.64 1.54 -11.16
CA PRO A 361 11.06 1.03 -12.48
C PRO A 361 10.98 -0.50 -12.64
N THR A 362 10.96 -1.25 -11.54
CA THR A 362 10.85 -2.71 -11.53
C THR A 362 9.47 -3.21 -11.98
N ASN A 363 8.45 -2.36 -11.89
CA ASN A 363 7.06 -2.69 -12.20
C ASN A 363 6.59 -2.09 -13.53
N LEU A 364 7.50 -1.69 -14.43
CA LEU A 364 7.15 -1.18 -15.76
C LEU A 364 6.61 -2.26 -16.70
N GLY A 365 6.13 -1.85 -17.87
CA GLY A 365 5.68 -2.72 -18.95
C GLY A 365 4.25 -3.20 -18.75
N THR A 366 4.09 -4.50 -18.57
CA THR A 366 2.83 -5.13 -18.18
C THR A 366 2.41 -4.72 -16.76
N ALA A 367 3.43 -4.43 -15.92
CA ALA A 367 3.32 -4.35 -14.46
C ALA A 367 2.75 -5.62 -13.79
N ILE A 368 2.72 -6.76 -14.49
CA ILE A 368 2.11 -8.00 -14.00
C ILE A 368 3.11 -8.85 -13.22
N ARG A 369 2.70 -9.26 -12.02
CA ARG A 369 3.28 -10.38 -11.28
C ARG A 369 2.21 -11.45 -11.09
N ALA A 370 2.33 -12.52 -11.85
CA ALA A 370 1.65 -13.78 -11.63
C ALA A 370 2.53 -14.65 -10.72
N SER A 371 1.93 -15.27 -9.73
CA SER A 371 2.61 -16.06 -8.70
C SER A 371 1.78 -17.23 -8.23
N VAL A 372 2.46 -18.29 -7.79
CA VAL A 372 1.86 -19.39 -7.02
C VAL A 372 2.56 -19.51 -5.66
N HIS A 373 1.80 -19.87 -4.64
CA HIS A 373 2.35 -20.50 -3.46
C HIS A 373 2.42 -22.00 -3.72
N ILE A 374 3.61 -22.59 -3.63
CA ILE A 374 3.85 -23.99 -4.01
C ILE A 374 4.77 -24.69 -2.99
N ARG A 375 4.57 -26.00 -2.82
CA ARG A 375 5.43 -26.87 -2.01
C ARG A 375 6.22 -27.81 -2.92
N LEU A 376 7.55 -27.72 -2.85
CA LEU A 376 8.49 -28.56 -3.62
C LEU A 376 9.56 -29.09 -2.66
N PRO A 377 9.23 -30.02 -1.74
CA PRO A 377 10.09 -30.39 -0.62
C PRO A 377 11.44 -31.00 -1.02
N LYS A 378 11.53 -31.72 -2.14
CA LYS A 378 12.79 -32.28 -2.64
C LYS A 378 13.64 -31.23 -3.32
N LEU A 379 13.04 -30.44 -4.20
CA LEU A 379 13.76 -29.40 -4.94
C LEU A 379 14.23 -28.28 -4.00
N SER A 380 13.40 -27.88 -3.04
CA SER A 380 13.77 -26.85 -2.05
C SER A 380 14.88 -27.29 -1.09
N ALA A 381 15.14 -28.60 -0.95
CA ALA A 381 16.28 -29.11 -0.20
C ALA A 381 17.62 -28.84 -0.91
N ASP A 382 17.61 -28.68 -2.24
CA ASP A 382 18.75 -28.27 -3.05
C ASP A 382 18.52 -26.86 -3.62
N LYS A 383 18.91 -25.86 -2.80
CA LYS A 383 18.73 -24.45 -3.14
C LYS A 383 19.41 -24.06 -4.45
N ALA A 384 20.59 -24.62 -4.76
CA ALA A 384 21.32 -24.27 -5.98
C ALA A 384 20.56 -24.75 -7.22
N ARG A 385 20.13 -26.01 -7.23
CA ARG A 385 19.32 -26.57 -8.31
C ARG A 385 17.98 -25.86 -8.48
N MET A 386 17.33 -25.50 -7.38
CA MET A 386 16.08 -24.74 -7.40
C MET A 386 16.26 -23.34 -8.02
N GLU A 387 17.29 -22.62 -7.62
CA GLU A 387 17.61 -21.29 -8.16
C GLU A 387 17.98 -21.35 -9.65
N GLU A 388 18.74 -22.37 -10.07
CA GLU A 388 19.08 -22.61 -11.47
C GLU A 388 17.85 -22.94 -12.33
N ALA A 389 16.98 -23.83 -11.85
CA ALA A 389 15.73 -24.18 -12.54
C ALA A 389 14.83 -22.94 -12.67
N ALA A 390 14.67 -22.17 -11.60
CA ALA A 390 13.91 -20.93 -11.63
C ALA A 390 14.50 -19.92 -12.63
N ALA A 391 15.82 -19.73 -12.62
CA ALA A 391 16.50 -18.81 -13.54
C ALA A 391 16.31 -19.23 -15.02
N THR A 392 16.44 -20.53 -15.31
CA THR A 392 16.21 -21.11 -16.64
C THR A 392 14.82 -20.80 -17.18
N HIS A 393 13.81 -20.87 -16.30
CA HIS A 393 12.42 -20.55 -16.63
C HIS A 393 12.04 -19.08 -16.39
N LYS A 394 13.02 -18.20 -16.13
CA LYS A 394 12.81 -16.75 -15.90
C LYS A 394 11.85 -16.46 -14.75
N LEU A 395 11.88 -17.30 -13.72
CA LEU A 395 11.10 -17.17 -12.50
C LEU A 395 11.92 -16.47 -11.41
N GLN A 396 11.21 -15.94 -10.43
CA GLN A 396 11.75 -15.44 -9.17
C GLN A 396 11.08 -16.16 -8.02
N ILE A 397 11.90 -16.67 -7.09
CA ILE A 397 11.46 -17.34 -5.86
C ILE A 397 11.60 -16.39 -4.66
N ARG A 398 10.59 -16.33 -3.79
CA ARG A 398 10.56 -15.58 -2.53
C ARG A 398 9.92 -16.42 -1.40
N GLY A 399 10.09 -15.98 -0.15
CA GLY A 399 9.27 -16.49 0.96
C GLY A 399 7.83 -15.97 0.92
N VAL A 400 6.94 -16.64 1.66
CA VAL A 400 5.47 -16.44 1.62
C VAL A 400 5.03 -15.03 2.05
N HIS A 401 5.83 -14.35 2.88
CA HIS A 401 5.51 -13.01 3.37
C HIS A 401 6.13 -11.89 2.51
N GLY A 402 6.63 -12.21 1.31
CA GLY A 402 7.08 -11.24 0.31
C GLY A 402 8.60 -11.09 0.22
N GLU A 403 9.04 -9.94 -0.29
CA GLU A 403 10.46 -9.62 -0.48
C GLU A 403 11.17 -9.63 0.89
N HIS A 404 12.22 -10.44 1.02
CA HIS A 404 13.06 -10.57 2.24
C HIS A 404 12.47 -11.39 3.40
N THR A 405 11.61 -12.39 3.14
CA THR A 405 11.08 -13.27 4.20
C THR A 405 11.55 -14.72 4.04
N ASP A 406 11.82 -15.40 5.15
CA ASP A 406 12.33 -16.78 5.18
C ASP A 406 11.26 -17.80 4.76
N THR A 407 11.68 -18.91 4.14
CA THR A 407 10.82 -20.00 3.64
C THR A 407 10.42 -21.00 4.74
N GLY A 408 10.21 -20.53 5.97
CA GLY A 408 10.13 -21.36 7.19
C GLY A 408 9.08 -22.48 7.18
N ASP A 409 8.01 -22.33 6.39
CA ASP A 409 6.88 -23.28 6.34
C ASP A 409 6.95 -24.26 5.15
N GLY A 410 8.05 -24.26 4.38
CA GLY A 410 8.20 -25.12 3.19
C GLY A 410 7.32 -24.73 2.00
N VAL A 411 6.73 -23.54 2.03
CA VAL A 411 5.95 -22.94 0.94
C VAL A 411 6.78 -21.83 0.29
N LEU A 412 6.82 -21.81 -1.03
CA LEU A 412 7.56 -20.86 -1.86
C LEU A 412 6.60 -19.95 -2.63
N ASP A 413 6.88 -18.65 -2.73
CA ASP A 413 6.26 -17.75 -3.71
C ASP A 413 7.10 -17.80 -5.00
N VAL A 414 6.57 -18.43 -6.04
CA VAL A 414 7.19 -18.54 -7.36
C VAL A 414 6.43 -17.67 -8.34
N SER A 415 7.13 -16.76 -9.01
CA SER A 415 6.51 -15.76 -9.89
C SER A 415 7.31 -15.49 -11.16
N ASN A 416 6.67 -14.93 -12.20
CA ASN A 416 7.42 -14.41 -13.36
C ASN A 416 8.37 -13.28 -12.92
N LYS A 417 9.63 -13.35 -13.35
CA LYS A 417 10.62 -12.30 -13.08
C LYS A 417 10.42 -11.11 -14.02
N ARG A 418 10.21 -11.37 -15.31
CA ARG A 418 10.10 -10.35 -16.36
C ARG A 418 8.74 -9.65 -16.31
N ARG A 419 8.73 -8.33 -16.49
CA ARG A 419 7.51 -7.51 -16.61
C ARG A 419 7.48 -6.61 -17.85
N LEU A 420 8.63 -6.41 -18.49
CA LEU A 420 8.85 -5.47 -19.59
C LEU A 420 9.42 -6.21 -20.81
N GLY A 421 9.05 -5.77 -22.01
CA GLY A 421 9.43 -6.39 -23.29
C GLY A 421 8.69 -7.69 -23.62
N LEU A 422 7.48 -7.85 -23.08
CA LEU A 422 6.57 -8.98 -23.33
C LEU A 422 5.13 -8.54 -23.05
N THR A 423 4.16 -9.21 -23.64
CA THR A 423 2.73 -8.98 -23.42
C THR A 423 2.28 -9.48 -22.05
N GLU A 424 1.09 -9.04 -21.61
CA GLU A 424 0.47 -9.49 -20.38
C GLU A 424 0.25 -11.01 -20.37
N PHE A 425 -0.21 -11.58 -21.49
CA PHE A 425 -0.39 -13.01 -21.64
C PHE A 425 0.94 -13.78 -21.51
N GLU A 426 1.98 -13.33 -22.21
CA GLU A 426 3.31 -13.95 -22.15
C GLU A 426 3.89 -13.92 -20.74
N ALA A 427 3.68 -12.83 -19.99
CA ALA A 427 4.14 -12.73 -18.60
C ALA A 427 3.49 -13.77 -17.68
N VAL A 428 2.18 -14.00 -17.82
CA VAL A 428 1.48 -15.05 -17.06
C VAL A 428 1.88 -16.43 -17.55
N LYS A 429 2.02 -16.61 -18.87
CA LYS A 429 2.43 -17.88 -19.47
C LYS A 429 3.84 -18.30 -19.06
N GLU A 430 4.81 -17.38 -18.97
CA GLU A 430 6.15 -17.67 -18.44
C GLU A 430 6.08 -18.22 -17.01
N MET A 431 5.18 -17.69 -16.16
CA MET A 431 4.93 -18.23 -14.82
C MET A 431 4.37 -19.66 -14.89
N VAL A 432 3.31 -19.87 -15.68
CA VAL A 432 2.63 -21.17 -15.78
C VAL A 432 3.55 -22.27 -16.30
N ASP A 433 4.25 -22.01 -17.40
CA ASP A 433 5.14 -22.98 -18.03
C ASP A 433 6.35 -23.29 -17.12
N GLY A 434 6.88 -22.27 -16.43
CA GLY A 434 7.96 -22.46 -15.47
C GLY A 434 7.53 -23.26 -14.23
N VAL A 435 6.35 -23.00 -13.68
CA VAL A 435 5.82 -23.75 -12.54
C VAL A 435 5.59 -25.22 -12.91
N LYS A 436 5.06 -25.52 -14.11
CA LYS A 436 4.97 -26.90 -14.60
C LYS A 436 6.32 -27.59 -14.62
N ALA A 437 7.35 -26.93 -15.13
CA ALA A 437 8.70 -27.50 -15.18
C ALA A 437 9.26 -27.78 -13.77
N LEU A 438 9.02 -26.88 -12.80
CA LEU A 438 9.43 -27.11 -11.41
C LEU A 438 8.69 -28.28 -10.76
N ILE A 439 7.40 -28.46 -11.06
CA ILE A 439 6.61 -29.60 -10.57
C ILE A 439 7.11 -30.92 -11.18
N GLU A 440 7.41 -30.95 -12.47
CA GLU A 440 7.97 -32.15 -13.09
C GLU A 440 9.34 -32.51 -12.51
N LEU A 441 10.19 -31.50 -12.25
CA LEU A 441 11.47 -31.71 -11.58
C LEU A 441 11.31 -32.26 -10.15
N GLU A 442 10.32 -31.77 -9.40
CA GLU A 442 9.99 -32.32 -8.08
C GLU A 442 9.56 -33.79 -8.17
N LYS A 443 8.68 -34.13 -9.12
CA LYS A 443 8.23 -35.52 -9.36
C LYS A 443 9.39 -36.46 -9.70
N GLU A 444 10.34 -36.00 -10.51
CA GLU A 444 11.55 -36.75 -10.84
C GLU A 444 12.41 -37.03 -9.60
N LEU A 445 12.57 -36.01 -8.74
CA LEU A 445 13.30 -36.14 -7.48
C LEU A 445 12.57 -37.07 -6.48
N GLU A 446 11.25 -37.02 -6.42
CA GLU A 446 10.42 -37.92 -5.61
C GLU A 446 10.51 -39.38 -6.07
N ALA A 447 10.61 -39.61 -7.39
CA ALA A 447 10.77 -40.93 -7.99
C ALA A 447 12.18 -41.53 -7.82
N GLY A 448 13.13 -40.78 -7.25
CA GLY A 448 14.52 -41.21 -7.04
C GLY A 448 15.48 -40.87 -8.18
N GLY A 449 15.05 -40.10 -9.19
CA GLY A 449 15.88 -39.67 -10.33
C GLY A 449 16.98 -38.64 -9.98
N GLY A 450 17.04 -38.15 -8.75
CA GLY A 450 18.09 -37.24 -8.28
C GLY A 450 19.44 -37.91 -8.05
N ASP A 451 19.47 -39.21 -7.74
CA ASP A 451 20.70 -39.93 -7.40
C ASP A 451 21.51 -40.39 -8.62
N GLU A 452 20.89 -40.55 -9.80
CA GLU A 452 21.60 -40.96 -11.03
C GLU A 452 22.42 -39.82 -11.64
N ALA A 453 21.93 -38.58 -11.62
CA ALA A 453 22.69 -37.42 -12.12
C ALA A 453 23.88 -37.07 -11.22
N ALA A 454 23.74 -37.18 -9.90
CA ALA A 454 24.83 -37.01 -8.95
C ALA A 454 25.88 -38.13 -9.06
N ALA A 455 25.45 -39.35 -9.41
CA ALA A 455 26.36 -40.46 -9.68
C ALA A 455 27.13 -40.27 -11.00
N ASP A 456 26.47 -39.78 -12.06
CA ASP A 456 27.12 -39.49 -13.35
C ASP A 456 28.09 -38.29 -13.26
N GLU A 457 27.78 -37.25 -12.49
CA GLU A 457 28.73 -36.15 -12.22
C GLU A 457 29.93 -36.60 -11.36
N ALA A 458 29.71 -37.48 -10.38
CA ALA A 458 30.80 -38.06 -9.60
C ALA A 458 31.72 -38.97 -10.44
N LEU A 459 31.16 -39.70 -11.40
CA LEU A 459 31.91 -40.51 -12.37
C LEU A 459 32.67 -39.66 -13.39
N ALA A 460 32.11 -38.52 -13.82
CA ALA A 460 32.77 -37.60 -14.75
C ALA A 460 33.88 -36.73 -14.10
N ALA A 461 33.87 -36.59 -12.77
CA ALA A 461 34.92 -35.90 -12.01
C ALA A 461 36.12 -36.81 -11.64
N GLU A 462 36.02 -38.11 -11.89
CA GLU A 462 37.08 -39.11 -11.66
C GLU A 462 37.82 -39.56 -12.94
N GLU A 463 37.46 -39.05 -14.12
CA GLU A 463 38.22 -39.16 -15.40
C GLU A 463 38.95 -37.86 -15.75
#